data_AF-B2XTZ7-F1
#
_entry.id   AF-B2XTZ7-F1
#
_cell.length_a   1.000
_cell.length_b   1.000
_cell.length_c   1.000
_cell.angle_alpha   90.00
_cell.angle_beta   90.00
_cell.angle_gamma   90.00
#
_symmetry.space_group_name_H-M   'P 1'
#
loop_
_entity.id
_entity.type
_entity.pdbx_description
1 polymer ?
#
loop_
_entity_poly.entity_id
_entity_poly.type
_entity_poly.pdbx_seq_one_letter_code
_entity_poly.pdbx_strand_id
1 'polypeptide(L)'
;DEARTPLIISSPARQSIKFYRDANRFVKTLKQDCYEIDLESNTIELSEKGIQKAEIFFQIKNLYNGSNYNLLHCIKNALKACFLMNKNKDYLVDNDRILIIDQFTGRVLHGRQFSDGLHQALEAKEGCHIEAETEISATITYQNFFRIYKKLSGMTGTAKT
;
A
#
# COMPACT_ATOMS: atom_id res chain seq x y z
N ASP A 1 30.87 -2.17 8.03
CA ASP A 1 30.24 -1.26 7.06
C ASP A 1 28.92 -1.77 6.50
N GLU A 2 28.82 -3.02 6.06
CA GLU A 2 27.56 -3.57 5.53
C GLU A 2 26.41 -3.63 6.56
N ALA A 3 26.74 -3.60 7.86
CA ALA A 3 25.75 -3.53 8.94
C ALA A 3 24.86 -2.27 8.94
N ARG A 4 25.12 -1.29 8.06
CA ARG A 4 24.28 -0.09 7.90
C ARG A 4 23.00 -0.36 7.10
N THR A 5 23.00 -1.36 6.22
CA THR A 5 21.83 -1.76 5.46
C THR A 5 21.25 -3.03 6.08
N PRO A 6 19.95 -3.08 6.43
CA PRO A 6 19.35 -4.29 6.96
C PRO A 6 19.29 -5.39 5.89
N LEU A 7 19.31 -6.65 6.34
CA LEU A 7 18.98 -7.81 5.52
C LEU A 7 17.46 -7.82 5.32
N ILE A 8 17.02 -7.80 4.08
CA ILE A 8 15.61 -7.77 3.68
C ILE A 8 15.34 -8.96 2.78
N ILE A 9 14.34 -9.76 3.14
CA ILE A 9 13.76 -10.78 2.26
C ILE A 9 12.47 -10.17 1.71
N SER A 10 12.43 -9.98 0.39
CA SER A 10 11.24 -9.51 -0.30
C SER A 10 10.76 -10.54 -1.32
N SER A 11 9.45 -10.62 -1.48
CA SER A 11 8.80 -11.41 -2.51
C SER A 11 7.87 -10.52 -3.33
N PRO A 12 7.71 -10.78 -4.64
CA PRO A 12 6.67 -10.12 -5.41
C PRO A 12 5.31 -10.50 -4.82
N ALA A 13 4.48 -9.50 -4.50
CA ALA A 13 3.14 -9.75 -4.01
C ALA A 13 2.36 -10.53 -5.06
N ARG A 14 1.68 -11.62 -4.65
CA ARG A 14 0.80 -12.40 -5.53
C ARG A 14 -0.53 -11.71 -5.83
N GLN A 15 -0.74 -10.48 -5.37
CA GLN A 15 -1.97 -9.77 -5.61
C GLN A 15 -2.17 -9.50 -7.11
N SER A 16 -3.35 -9.86 -7.59
CA SER A 16 -3.72 -9.64 -8.98
C SER A 16 -3.90 -8.14 -9.22
N ILE A 17 -3.09 -7.56 -10.10
CA ILE A 17 -3.22 -6.19 -10.63
C ILE A 17 -4.67 -5.89 -11.08
N LYS A 18 -5.41 -6.94 -11.50
CA LYS A 18 -6.83 -6.81 -11.88
C LYS A 18 -7.71 -6.33 -10.72
N PHE A 19 -7.45 -6.78 -9.49
CA PHE A 19 -8.26 -6.38 -8.33
C PHE A 19 -8.20 -4.88 -8.05
N TYR A 20 -7.04 -4.24 -8.24
CA TYR A 20 -6.93 -2.78 -8.11
C TYR A 20 -7.81 -2.04 -9.14
N ARG A 21 -7.82 -2.51 -10.38
CA ARG A 21 -8.65 -1.92 -11.46
C ARG A 21 -10.14 -2.15 -11.22
N ASP A 22 -10.52 -3.36 -10.82
CA ASP A 22 -11.91 -3.71 -10.56
C ASP A 22 -12.45 -3.00 -9.31
N ALA A 23 -11.63 -2.89 -8.25
CA ALA A 23 -11.94 -2.11 -7.06
C ALA A 23 -12.13 -0.61 -7.38
N ASN A 24 -11.25 -0.02 -8.18
CA ASN A 24 -11.41 1.37 -8.63
C ASN A 24 -12.71 1.56 -9.44
N ARG A 25 -13.04 0.61 -10.33
CA ARG A 25 -14.30 0.64 -11.08
C ARG A 25 -15.50 0.59 -10.14
N PHE A 26 -15.49 -0.31 -9.16
CA PHE A 26 -16.54 -0.43 -8.17
C PHE A 26 -16.73 0.87 -7.38
N VAL A 27 -15.63 1.42 -6.84
CA VAL A 27 -15.65 2.65 -6.02
C VAL A 27 -16.24 3.83 -6.79
N LYS A 28 -15.94 3.97 -8.09
CA LYS A 28 -16.54 5.00 -8.95
C LYS A 28 -18.06 4.87 -9.12
N THR A 29 -18.66 3.71 -8.84
CA THR A 29 -20.11 3.53 -8.88
C THR A 29 -20.80 3.88 -7.56
N LEU A 30 -20.05 4.04 -6.46
CA LEU A 30 -20.61 4.25 -5.13
C LEU A 30 -21.27 5.63 -5.02
N LYS A 31 -22.36 5.67 -4.26
CA LYS A 31 -23.04 6.90 -3.87
C LYS A 31 -22.63 7.26 -2.45
N GLN A 32 -22.88 8.51 -2.06
CA GLN A 32 -22.46 9.04 -0.75
C GLN A 32 -23.08 8.29 0.45
N ASP A 33 -24.17 7.55 0.27
CA ASP A 33 -24.78 6.72 1.33
C ASP A 33 -24.16 5.32 1.46
N CYS A 34 -23.19 4.98 0.61
CA CYS A 34 -22.54 3.67 0.57
C CYS A 34 -21.22 3.62 1.36
N TYR A 35 -20.74 4.74 1.89
CA TYR A 35 -19.49 4.83 2.64
C TYR A 35 -19.58 5.92 3.71
N GLU A 36 -18.77 5.78 4.74
CA GLU A 36 -18.64 6.74 5.83
C GLU A 36 -17.20 7.25 5.87
N ILE A 37 -17.04 8.57 5.99
CA ILE A 37 -15.73 9.23 6.07
C ILE A 37 -15.61 9.84 7.45
N ASP A 38 -14.55 9.46 8.15
CA ASP A 38 -14.10 10.15 9.36
C ASP A 38 -12.91 11.05 9.01
N LEU A 39 -13.16 12.35 9.02
CA LEU A 39 -12.15 13.38 8.69
C LEU A 39 -11.14 13.58 9.82
N GLU A 40 -11.48 13.23 11.07
CA GLU A 40 -10.56 13.38 12.21
C GLU A 40 -9.49 12.30 12.16
N SER A 41 -9.89 11.05 11.89
CA SER A 41 -8.95 9.93 11.75
C SER A 41 -8.42 9.75 10.32
N ASN A 42 -8.96 10.49 9.35
CA ASN A 42 -8.67 10.35 7.92
C ASN A 42 -8.86 8.90 7.44
N THR A 43 -9.98 8.31 7.86
CA THR A 43 -10.39 6.94 7.52
C THR A 43 -11.68 6.93 6.73
N ILE A 44 -11.88 5.87 5.95
CA ILE A 44 -13.07 5.66 5.14
C ILE A 44 -13.45 4.18 5.19
N GLU A 45 -14.72 3.90 5.46
CA GLU A 45 -15.27 2.56 5.52
C GLU A 45 -16.55 2.43 4.69
N LEU A 46 -16.89 1.21 4.27
CA LEU A 46 -18.15 0.94 3.59
C LEU A 46 -19.28 0.89 4.62
N SER A 47 -20.41 1.51 4.30
CA SER A 47 -21.66 1.29 5.04
C SER A 47 -22.25 -0.08 4.68
N GLU A 48 -23.26 -0.54 5.43
CA GLU A 48 -23.97 -1.80 5.11
C GLU A 48 -24.47 -1.85 3.66
N LYS A 49 -24.98 -0.72 3.15
CA LYS A 49 -25.41 -0.60 1.75
C LYS A 49 -24.24 -0.75 0.77
N GLY A 50 -23.08 -0.19 1.11
CA GLY A 50 -21.86 -0.33 0.33
C GLY A 50 -21.37 -1.77 0.27
N ILE A 51 -21.45 -2.50 1.40
CA ILE A 51 -21.10 -3.91 1.50
C ILE A 51 -22.02 -4.76 0.60
N GLN A 52 -23.34 -4.60 0.71
CA GLN A 52 -24.30 -5.33 -0.14
C GLN A 52 -24.07 -5.04 -1.63
N LYS A 53 -23.77 -3.79 -1.97
CA LYS A 53 -23.47 -3.42 -3.35
C LYS A 53 -22.17 -4.03 -3.85
N ALA A 54 -21.14 -4.12 -3.00
CA ALA A 54 -19.89 -4.81 -3.33
C ALA A 54 -20.14 -6.30 -3.60
N GLU A 55 -20.94 -6.95 -2.75
CA GLU A 55 -21.31 -8.36 -2.90
C GLU A 55 -21.99 -8.65 -4.23
N ILE A 56 -22.93 -7.79 -4.63
CA ILE A 56 -23.62 -7.88 -5.93
C ILE A 56 -22.64 -7.61 -7.09
N PHE A 57 -21.82 -6.56 -7.00
CA PHE A 57 -20.90 -6.16 -8.07
C PHE A 57 -19.84 -7.22 -8.36
N PHE A 58 -19.25 -7.80 -7.31
CA PHE A 58 -18.22 -8.83 -7.41
C PHE A 58 -18.77 -10.26 -7.45
N GLN A 59 -20.11 -10.43 -7.39
CA GLN A 59 -20.80 -11.72 -7.40
C GLN A 59 -20.33 -12.66 -6.28
N ILE A 60 -20.15 -12.12 -5.08
CA ILE A 60 -19.71 -12.84 -3.88
C ILE A 60 -20.82 -12.86 -2.83
N LYS A 61 -20.86 -13.91 -2.00
CA LYS A 61 -21.87 -14.04 -0.95
C LYS A 61 -21.59 -13.21 0.30
N ASN A 62 -20.30 -13.02 0.63
CA ASN A 62 -19.88 -12.31 1.83
C ASN A 62 -18.52 -11.66 1.57
N LEU A 63 -18.46 -10.33 1.62
CA LEU A 63 -17.23 -9.58 1.41
C LEU A 63 -16.15 -9.85 2.47
N TYR A 64 -16.55 -10.12 3.72
CA TYR A 64 -15.66 -10.32 4.87
C TYR A 64 -15.23 -11.78 5.07
N ASN A 65 -15.59 -12.67 4.15
CA ASN A 65 -15.04 -14.03 4.18
C ASN A 65 -13.52 -14.00 3.95
N GLY A 66 -12.75 -14.83 4.67
CA GLY A 66 -11.29 -14.86 4.59
C GLY A 66 -10.74 -15.11 3.18
N SER A 67 -11.50 -15.80 2.32
CA SER A 67 -11.15 -15.99 0.91
C SER A 67 -11.15 -14.70 0.09
N ASN A 68 -11.88 -13.67 0.54
CA ASN A 68 -12.02 -12.38 -0.14
C ASN A 68 -11.14 -11.28 0.45
N TYR A 69 -10.21 -11.62 1.36
CA TYR A 69 -9.34 -10.67 2.05
C TYR A 69 -8.61 -9.71 1.09
N ASN A 70 -8.01 -10.25 0.01
CA ASN A 70 -7.29 -9.45 -0.98
C ASN A 70 -8.21 -8.43 -1.69
N LEU A 71 -9.43 -8.85 -2.01
CA LEU A 71 -10.41 -7.98 -2.66
C LEU A 71 -10.87 -6.88 -1.70
N LEU A 72 -11.19 -7.24 -0.45
CA LEU A 72 -11.57 -6.28 0.59
C LEU A 72 -10.46 -5.25 0.81
N HIS A 73 -9.20 -5.70 0.87
CA HIS A 73 -8.04 -4.82 0.99
C HIS A 73 -7.93 -3.85 -0.20
N CYS A 74 -8.05 -4.35 -1.44
CA CYS A 74 -8.04 -3.50 -2.64
C CYS A 74 -9.21 -2.49 -2.65
N ILE A 75 -10.40 -2.87 -2.19
CA ILE A 75 -11.56 -1.96 -2.09
C ILE A 75 -11.31 -0.86 -1.07
N LYS A 76 -10.77 -1.19 0.12
CA LYS A 76 -10.41 -0.20 1.14
C LYS A 76 -9.38 0.81 0.60
N ASN A 77 -8.36 0.33 -0.10
CA ASN A 77 -7.37 1.21 -0.72
C ASN A 77 -7.94 2.06 -1.85
N ALA A 78 -8.83 1.50 -2.68
CA ALA A 78 -9.51 2.25 -3.74
C ALA A 78 -10.41 3.35 -3.17
N LEU A 79 -11.12 3.08 -2.05
CA LEU A 79 -11.91 4.08 -1.33
C LEU A 79 -11.02 5.23 -0.86
N LYS A 80 -9.93 4.91 -0.16
CA LYS A 80 -8.96 5.91 0.32
C LYS A 80 -8.36 6.72 -0.83
N ALA A 81 -7.92 6.06 -1.90
CA ALA A 81 -7.37 6.71 -3.08
C ALA A 81 -8.37 7.66 -3.75
N CYS A 82 -9.65 7.27 -3.86
CA CYS A 82 -10.66 8.07 -4.55
C CYS A 82 -11.17 9.25 -3.71
N PHE A 83 -11.42 9.04 -2.42
CA PHE A 83 -12.15 10.01 -1.58
C PHE A 83 -11.25 10.81 -0.62
N LEU A 84 -10.13 10.26 -0.17
CA LEU A 84 -9.25 10.93 0.80
C LEU A 84 -8.02 11.56 0.13
N MET A 85 -7.52 10.97 -0.94
CA MET A 85 -6.32 11.44 -1.64
C MET A 85 -6.67 12.36 -2.80
N ASN A 86 -6.05 13.54 -2.85
CA ASN A 86 -6.31 14.57 -3.84
C ASN A 86 -5.10 14.84 -4.73
N LYS A 87 -5.35 14.88 -6.05
CA LYS A 87 -4.37 15.29 -7.06
C LYS A 87 -3.97 16.75 -6.85
N ASN A 88 -2.68 17.05 -7.01
CA ASN A 88 -2.04 18.34 -6.76
C ASN A 88 -2.05 18.81 -5.29
N LYS A 89 -2.39 17.93 -4.35
CA LYS A 89 -2.30 18.20 -2.91
C LYS A 89 -1.50 17.11 -2.21
N ASP A 90 -1.93 15.86 -2.36
CA ASP A 90 -1.31 14.71 -1.70
C ASP A 90 -0.34 13.98 -2.64
N TYR A 91 -0.63 14.03 -3.94
CA TYR A 91 0.20 13.43 -4.99
C TYR A 91 0.05 14.22 -6.30
N LEU A 92 0.95 13.97 -7.23
CA LEU A 92 0.86 14.42 -8.62
C LEU A 92 1.05 13.25 -9.58
N VAL A 93 0.63 13.46 -10.83
CA VAL A 93 0.81 12.49 -11.91
C VAL A 93 1.82 13.09 -12.88
N ASP A 94 2.92 12.41 -13.10
CA ASP A 94 3.96 12.80 -14.06
C ASP A 94 4.49 11.57 -14.78
N ASN A 95 4.64 11.66 -16.11
CA ASN A 95 5.19 10.58 -16.95
C ASN A 95 4.57 9.19 -16.68
N ASP A 96 3.24 9.13 -16.56
CA ASP A 96 2.49 7.91 -16.24
C ASP A 96 2.83 7.27 -14.87
N ARG A 97 3.31 8.08 -13.92
CA ARG A 97 3.67 7.67 -12.57
C ARG A 97 3.07 8.59 -11.51
N ILE A 98 2.81 8.04 -10.34
CA ILE A 98 2.37 8.78 -9.16
C ILE A 98 3.60 9.25 -8.40
N LEU A 99 3.71 10.56 -8.16
CA LEU A 99 4.73 11.12 -7.27
C LEU A 99 4.09 11.71 -6.03
N ILE A 100 4.68 11.44 -4.86
CA ILE A 100 4.17 11.89 -3.56
C ILE A 100 4.57 13.35 -3.35
N ILE A 101 3.65 14.15 -2.83
CA ILE A 101 3.92 15.52 -2.39
C ILE A 101 4.09 15.50 -0.87
N ASP A 102 5.20 16.06 -0.37
CA ASP A 102 5.38 16.31 1.06
C ASP A 102 4.42 17.42 1.51
N GLN A 103 3.52 17.10 2.43
CA GLN A 103 2.52 18.05 2.94
C GLN A 103 3.13 19.23 3.70
N PHE A 104 4.35 19.12 4.23
CA PHE A 104 4.99 20.20 4.97
C PHE A 104 5.76 21.15 4.06
N THR A 105 6.45 20.61 3.07
CA THR A 105 7.37 21.39 2.22
C THR A 105 6.82 21.67 0.82
N GLY A 106 5.77 20.96 0.40
CA GLY A 106 5.24 20.98 -0.97
C GLY A 106 6.15 20.35 -2.01
N ARG A 107 7.26 19.72 -1.59
CA ARG A 107 8.24 19.13 -2.51
C ARG A 107 7.80 17.75 -2.97
N VAL A 108 8.19 17.42 -4.20
CA VAL A 108 7.99 16.11 -4.78
C VAL A 108 9.04 15.13 -4.24
N LEU A 109 8.57 14.01 -3.69
CA LEU A 109 9.41 12.97 -3.13
C LEU A 109 9.66 11.88 -4.17
N HIS A 110 10.73 12.04 -4.95
CA HIS A 110 11.12 11.05 -5.96
C HIS A 110 11.54 9.72 -5.31
N GLY A 111 11.12 8.60 -5.92
CA GLY A 111 11.48 7.25 -5.48
C GLY A 111 10.76 6.76 -4.22
N ARG A 112 9.80 7.53 -3.69
CA ARG A 112 8.92 7.09 -2.60
C ARG A 112 7.58 6.61 -3.14
N GLN A 113 7.10 5.51 -2.56
CA GLN A 113 5.77 4.95 -2.82
C GLN A 113 4.93 4.99 -1.55
N PHE A 114 3.61 5.02 -1.71
CA PHE A 114 2.71 4.84 -0.58
C PHE A 114 2.70 3.36 -0.19
N SER A 115 2.59 3.08 1.10
CA SER A 115 2.59 1.71 1.63
C SER A 115 1.25 1.01 1.46
N ASP A 116 1.26 -0.31 1.67
CA ASP A 116 0.06 -1.15 1.89
C ASP A 116 -0.93 -1.07 0.72
N GLY A 117 -0.43 -1.20 -0.51
CA GLY A 117 -1.26 -1.17 -1.73
C GLY A 117 -1.88 0.19 -2.12
N LEU A 118 -1.70 1.26 -1.33
CA LEU A 118 -2.31 2.57 -1.63
C LEU A 118 -1.74 3.20 -2.91
N HIS A 119 -0.45 2.98 -3.20
CA HIS A 119 0.18 3.52 -4.41
C HIS A 119 -0.46 2.92 -5.67
N GLN A 120 -0.64 1.60 -5.68
CA GLN A 120 -1.28 0.84 -6.75
C GLN A 120 -2.73 1.24 -6.94
N ALA A 121 -3.45 1.55 -5.84
CA ALA A 121 -4.81 2.08 -5.93
C ALA A 121 -4.86 3.48 -6.56
N LEU A 122 -3.87 4.35 -6.30
CA LEU A 122 -3.75 5.66 -6.94
C LEU A 122 -3.39 5.55 -8.43
N GLU A 123 -2.46 4.65 -8.77
CA GLU A 123 -2.14 4.33 -10.17
C GLU A 123 -3.41 3.85 -10.90
N ALA A 124 -4.18 2.96 -10.29
CA ALA A 124 -5.46 2.49 -10.84
C ALA A 124 -6.49 3.62 -10.99
N LYS A 125 -6.58 4.54 -10.01
CA LYS A 125 -7.48 5.70 -10.02
C LYS A 125 -7.22 6.61 -11.22
N GLU A 126 -5.95 6.99 -11.42
CA GLU A 126 -5.49 7.91 -12.47
C GLU A 126 -5.31 7.23 -13.84
N GLY A 127 -5.37 5.90 -13.88
CA GLY A 127 -5.24 5.11 -15.11
C GLY A 127 -3.79 4.87 -15.54
N CYS A 128 -2.84 5.01 -14.61
CA CYS A 128 -1.43 4.80 -14.85
C CYS A 128 -1.07 3.30 -14.92
N HIS A 129 0.16 3.02 -15.37
CA HIS A 129 0.75 1.70 -15.19
C HIS A 129 0.79 1.32 -13.71
N ILE A 130 0.32 0.11 -13.38
CA ILE A 130 0.29 -0.37 -11.99
C ILE A 130 1.54 -1.22 -11.77
N GLU A 131 2.42 -0.78 -10.89
CA GLU A 131 3.63 -1.52 -10.53
C GLU A 131 3.29 -2.62 -9.52
N ALA A 132 3.96 -3.78 -9.65
CA ALA A 132 3.77 -4.89 -8.72
C ALA A 132 4.28 -4.50 -7.32
N GLU A 133 3.44 -4.70 -6.31
CA GLU A 133 3.83 -4.47 -4.93
C GLU A 133 4.95 -5.44 -4.53
N THR A 134 5.95 -4.90 -3.84
CA THR A 134 7.03 -5.72 -3.27
C THR A 134 6.72 -5.91 -1.79
N GLU A 135 6.41 -7.13 -1.40
CA GLU A 135 6.11 -7.45 0.00
C GLU A 135 7.40 -7.83 0.73
N ILE A 136 7.67 -7.16 1.85
CA ILE A 136 8.82 -7.48 2.71
C ILE A 136 8.39 -8.59 3.67
N SER A 137 8.84 -9.82 3.42
CA SER A 137 8.51 -10.98 4.25
C SER A 137 9.25 -10.99 5.59
N ALA A 138 10.50 -10.51 5.60
CA ALA A 138 11.32 -10.46 6.80
C ALA A 138 12.41 -9.40 6.69
N THR A 139 12.73 -8.75 7.82
CA THR A 139 13.84 -7.79 7.93
C THR A 139 14.59 -8.00 9.23
N ILE A 140 15.93 -8.02 9.17
CA ILE A 140 16.78 -8.03 10.36
C ILE A 140 18.05 -7.21 10.11
N THR A 141 18.53 -6.49 11.12
CA THR A 141 19.83 -5.81 11.04
C THR A 141 20.96 -6.80 11.34
N TYR A 142 22.13 -6.61 10.73
CA TYR A 142 23.28 -7.46 11.02
C TYR A 142 23.65 -7.45 12.52
N GLN A 143 23.52 -6.30 13.19
CA GLN A 143 23.78 -6.18 14.63
C GLN A 143 22.87 -7.12 15.45
N ASN A 144 21.58 -7.17 15.12
CA ASN A 144 20.63 -8.04 15.81
C ASN A 144 20.81 -9.50 15.41
N PHE A 145 21.09 -9.77 14.13
CA PHE A 145 21.33 -11.13 13.63
C PHE A 145 22.54 -11.78 14.32
N PHE A 146 23.68 -11.08 14.42
CA PHE A 146 24.88 -11.63 15.07
C PHE A 146 24.72 -11.82 16.58
N ARG A 147 23.82 -11.08 17.24
CA ARG A 147 23.52 -11.24 18.68
C ARG A 147 22.80 -12.55 19.02
N ILE A 148 22.24 -13.25 18.03
CA ILE A 148 21.55 -14.54 18.22
C ILE A 148 22.56 -15.67 18.53
N TYR A 149 23.82 -15.52 18.10
CA TYR A 149 24.83 -16.55 18.28
C TYR A 149 25.36 -16.59 19.72
N LYS A 150 25.42 -17.81 20.31
CA LYS A 150 25.99 -18.02 21.66
C LYS A 150 27.45 -17.61 21.79
N LYS A 151 28.22 -17.71 20.70
CA LYS A 151 29.62 -17.29 20.61
C LYS A 151 29.79 -16.48 19.33
N LEU A 152 30.29 -15.26 19.45
CA LEU A 152 30.60 -14.37 18.34
C LEU A 152 32.12 -14.17 18.27
N SER A 153 32.70 -14.21 17.09
CA SER A 153 34.13 -13.98 16.85
C SER A 153 34.30 -13.36 15.47
N GLY A 154 35.31 -12.51 15.30
CA GLY A 154 35.59 -11.85 14.04
C GLY A 154 37.07 -11.50 13.93
N MET A 155 37.55 -11.35 12.69
CA MET A 155 38.91 -10.94 12.39
C MET A 155 38.89 -9.79 11.39
N THR A 156 39.71 -8.78 11.61
CA THR A 156 39.96 -7.69 10.65
C THR A 156 41.28 -7.01 11.00
N GLY A 157 41.98 -6.48 10.00
CA GLY A 157 43.22 -5.73 10.20
C GLY A 157 43.04 -4.34 10.80
N THR A 158 41.80 -3.84 10.90
CA THR A 158 41.51 -2.42 11.16
C THR A 158 40.47 -2.18 12.26
N ALA A 159 40.28 -3.11 13.21
CA ALA A 159 39.26 -2.97 14.27
C ALA A 159 39.66 -2.09 15.47
N LYS A 160 40.95 -1.81 15.68
CA LYS A 160 41.45 -1.20 16.93
C LYS A 160 41.36 0.33 16.96
N THR A 161 41.31 0.96 15.79
CA THR A 161 41.19 2.42 15.60
C THR A 161 39.83 2.92 16.05
#